data_AF-A0A8T5MZ43-F1
#
_entry.id   AF-A0A8T5MZ43-F1
#
_cell.length_a   1.000
_cell.length_b   1.000
_cell.length_c   1.000
_cell.angle_alpha   90.00
_cell.angle_beta   90.00
_cell.angle_gamma   90.00
#
_symmetry.space_group_name_H-M   'P 1'
#
loop_
_entity.id
_entity.type
_entity.pdbx_description
1 polymer ?
#
loop_
_entity_poly.entity_id
_entity_poly.type
_entity_poly.pdbx_seq_one_letter_code
_entity_poly.pdbx_strand_id
1 'polypeptide(L)' 'MMKKVICHECKKECVETEEKFHDFVINGWKCPKCGEVIFDEDVIQPILEYNKYQEKDSILSGGRR' A
#
# COMPACT_ATOMS: atom_id res chain seq x y z
N MET A 1 -3.12 19.64 10.78
CA MET A 1 -1.76 19.30 11.28
C MET A 1 -1.21 18.22 10.37
N MET A 2 -0.10 18.45 9.66
CA MET A 2 0.51 17.43 8.80
C MET A 2 1.11 16.31 9.68
N LYS A 3 0.77 15.05 9.38
CA LYS A 3 1.26 13.87 10.09
C LYS A 3 2.72 13.65 9.68
N LYS A 4 3.66 13.76 10.61
CA LYS A 4 5.09 13.54 10.34
C LYS A 4 5.41 12.06 10.46
N VAL A 5 5.78 11.43 9.33
CA VAL A 5 6.21 10.03 9.29
C VAL A 5 7.72 9.96 9.12
N ILE A 6 8.38 9.12 9.92
CA ILE A 6 9.83 8.94 9.91
C ILE A 6 10.13 7.52 9.45
N CYS A 7 10.97 7.38 8.42
CA CYS A 7 11.44 6.08 7.95
C CYS A 7 12.19 5.36 9.07
N HIS A 8 11.80 4.10 9.33
CA HIS A 8 12.40 3.33 10.41
C HIS A 8 13.89 3.06 10.17
N GLU A 9 14.29 2.77 8.93
CA GLU A 9 15.67 2.49 8.56
C GLU A 9 16.52 3.76 8.48
N CYS A 10 16.03 4.77 7.75
CA CYS A 10 16.82 5.95 7.42
C CYS A 10 16.77 7.03 8.51
N LYS A 11 15.82 6.95 9.45
CA LYS A 11 15.50 7.99 10.46
C LYS A 11 15.29 9.39 9.86
N LYS A 12 14.94 9.45 8.57
CA LYS A 12 14.63 10.68 7.85
C LYS A 12 13.12 10.86 7.76
N GLU A 13 12.69 12.12 7.72
CA GLU A 13 11.31 12.49 7.45
C GLU A 13 10.94 12.01 6.04
N CYS A 14 9.84 11.25 5.96
CA CYS A 14 9.28 10.82 4.71
C CYS A 14 8.43 11.94 4.12
N VAL A 15 8.35 11.98 2.80
CA VAL A 15 7.51 12.94 2.07
C VAL A 15 6.18 12.31 1.74
N GLU A 16 5.09 13.07 1.87
CA GLU A 16 3.77 12.63 1.43
C GLU A 16 3.82 12.28 -0.07
N THR A 17 3.24 11.13 -0.41
CA THR A 17 3.16 10.62 -1.77
C THR A 17 1.75 10.08 -2.02
N GLU A 18 1.30 10.18 -3.26
CA GLU A 18 0.06 9.56 -3.72
C GLU A 18 0.45 8.44 -4.69
N GLU A 19 -0.06 7.23 -4.46
CA GLU A 19 0.15 6.08 -5.33
C GLU A 19 -1.21 5.57 -5.83
N LYS A 20 -1.24 5.11 -7.09
CA LYS A 20 -2.44 4.53 -7.69
C LYS A 20 -2.28 3.02 -7.80
N PHE A 21 -3.14 2.29 -7.11
CA PHE A 21 -3.25 0.84 -7.17
C PHE A 21 -4.58 0.47 -7.81
N HIS A 22 -4.56 0.01 -9.07
CA HIS A 22 -5.77 -0.19 -9.87
C HIS A 22 -6.63 1.08 -9.90
N ASP A 23 -7.87 1.01 -9.42
CA ASP A 23 -8.81 2.14 -9.32
C ASP A 23 -8.76 2.85 -7.95
N PHE A 24 -7.82 2.47 -7.08
CA PHE A 24 -7.65 3.06 -5.76
C PHE A 24 -6.51 4.07 -5.77
N VAL A 25 -6.82 5.29 -5.34
CA VAL A 25 -5.81 6.33 -5.06
C VAL A 25 -5.54 6.31 -3.57
N ILE A 26 -4.30 6.02 -3.18
CA ILE A 26 -3.90 5.95 -1.78
C ILE A 26 -2.82 6.97 -1.45
N ASN A 27 -2.98 7.60 -0.30
CA ASN A 27 -1.97 8.49 0.26
C ASN A 27 -1.03 7.69 1.18
N GLY A 28 0.26 7.96 1.07
CA GLY A 28 1.29 7.37 1.90
C GLY A 28 2.48 8.32 2.07
N TRP A 29 3.59 7.77 2.52
CA TRP A 29 4.82 8.50 2.74
C TRP A 29 6.00 7.75 2.15
N LYS A 30 6.72 8.40 1.24
CA LYS A 30 7.92 7.82 0.63
C LYS A 30 9.18 8.34 1.30
N CYS A 31 10.07 7.44 1.68
CA CYS A 31 11.39 7.83 2.15
C CYS A 31 12.23 8.31 0.95
N PRO A 32 12.72 9.56 0.92
CA PRO A 32 13.53 10.05 -0.19
C PRO A 32 14.93 9.41 -0.24
N LYS A 33 15.34 8.66 0.79
CA LYS A 33 16.68 8.04 0.88
C LYS A 33 16.69 6.58 0.42
N CYS A 34 15.85 5.72 1.01
CA CYS A 34 15.78 4.31 0.63
C CYS A 34 14.68 4.00 -0.40
N GLY A 35 13.74 4.93 -0.62
CA GLY A 35 12.61 4.72 -1.53
C GLY A 35 11.47 3.89 -0.95
N GLU A 36 11.58 3.43 0.29
CA GLU A 36 10.52 2.73 1.02
C GLU A 36 9.26 3.58 1.08
N VAL A 37 8.09 2.98 0.80
CA VAL A 37 6.80 3.64 0.89
C VAL A 37 6.04 3.06 2.07
N ILE A 38 5.62 3.94 2.96
CA ILE A 38 4.92 3.63 4.20
C ILE A 38 3.48 4.11 4.02
N PHE A 39 2.51 3.23 4.28
CA PHE A 39 1.10 3.55 4.21
C PHE A 39 0.47 3.33 5.58
N ASP A 40 -0.59 4.09 5.90
CA ASP A 40 -1.42 3.77 7.06
C ASP A 40 -2.22 2.49 6.79
N GLU A 41 -2.37 1.64 7.80
CA GLU A 41 -3.07 0.35 7.67
C GLU A 41 -4.50 0.54 7.13
N ASP A 42 -5.24 1.53 7.65
CA ASP A 42 -6.60 1.86 7.23
C ASP A 42 -6.70 2.19 5.73
N VAL A 43 -5.65 2.75 5.14
CA VAL A 43 -5.61 3.15 3.73
C VAL A 43 -5.34 1.94 2.83
N ILE A 44 -4.57 0.95 3.31
CA ILE A 44 -4.25 -0.24 2.50
C ILE A 44 -5.27 -1.35 2.67
N GLN A 45 -6.07 -1.37 3.74
CA GLN A 45 -7.05 -2.43 3.99
C GLN A 45 -7.96 -2.72 2.79
N PRO A 46 -8.54 -1.72 2.08
CA PRO A 46 -9.38 -1.97 0.92
C PRO A 46 -8.63 -2.70 -0.21
N ILE A 47 -7.34 -2.39 -0.40
CA ILE A 47 -6.48 -3.02 -1.40
C ILE A 47 -6.14 -4.46 -0.98
N LEU A 48 -5.82 -4.69 0.29
CA LEU A 48 -5.56 -6.03 0.82
C LEU A 48 -6.80 -6.92 0.71
N GLU A 49 -7.98 -6.39 1.01
CA GLU A 49 -9.24 -7.10 0.83
C GLU A 49 -9.49 -7.42 -0.65
N TYR A 50 -9.34 -6.43 -1.54
CA TYR A 50 -9.48 -6.63 -2.99
C TYR A 50 -8.55 -7.74 -3.52
N ASN A 51 -7.27 -7.73 -3.14
CA ASN A 51 -6.31 -8.77 -3.52
C ASN A 51 -6.72 -10.16 -2.99
N LYS A 52 -7.20 -10.23 -1.74
CA LYS A 52 -7.68 -11.49 -1.14
C LYS A 52 -8.92 -12.04 -1.85
N TYR A 53 -9.82 -11.17 -2.34
CA TYR A 53 -10.95 -11.59 -3.17
C TYR A 53 -10.48 -12.10 -4.55
N GLN A 54 -9.54 -11.41 -5.20
CA GLN A 54 -8.95 -11.83 -6.48
C GLN A 54 -8.23 -13.19 -6.39
N GLU A 55 -7.49 -13.46 -5.31
CA GLU A 55 -6.87 -14.78 -5.07
C GLU A 55 -7.92 -15.88 -4.89
N LYS A 56 -9.02 -15.59 -4.16
CA LYS A 56 -10.12 -16.55 -3.99
C LYS A 56 -10.86 -16.86 -5.29
N ASP A 57 -11.08 -15.85 -6.13
CA ASP A 57 -11.70 -16.04 -7.45
C ASP A 57 -10.78 -16.84 -8.38
N SER A 58 -9.47 -16.66 -8.28
CA SER A 58 -8.48 -17.47 -9.00
C SER A 58 -8.48 -18.94 -8.56
N ILE A 59 -8.73 -19.22 -7.27
CA ILE A 59 -8.87 -20.59 -6.74
C ILE A 59 -10.21 -21.22 -7.18
N LEU A 60 -11.28 -20.44 -7.29
CA LEU A 60 -12.60 -20.93 -7.75
C LEU A 60 -12.71 -21.07 -9.28
N SER A 61 -11.86 -20.35 -10.03
CA SER A 61 -11.75 -20.46 -11.49
C SER A 61 -10.78 -21.56 -11.94
N GLY A 62 -10.03 -22.16 -11.01
CA GLY A 62 -9.16 -23.32 -11.21
C GLY A 62 -9.95 -24.63 -11.37
N GLY A 63 -10.97 -24.64 -12.22
CA GLY A 63 -11.54 -25.86 -12.76
C GLY A 63 -10.58 -26.52 -13.75
N ARG A 64 -10.40 -27.84 -13.61
CA ARG A 64 -9.66 -28.81 -14.46
C ARG A 64 -8.15 -28.83 -14.21
N ARG A 65 -7.56 -29.99 -13.90
CA ARG A 65 -7.78 -31.33 -14.48
C ARG A 65 -7.74 -32.45 -13.45
#